data_AF-A0A4Q2X2J0-F1
#
_entry.id   AF-A0A4Q2X2J0-F1
#
_cell.length_a   1.000
_cell.length_b   1.000
_cell.length_c   1.000
_cell.angle_alpha   90.00
_cell.angle_beta   90.00
_cell.angle_gamma   90.00
#
_symmetry.space_group_name_H-M   'P 1'
#
loop_
_entity.id
_entity.type
_entity.pdbx_description
1 polymer ?
#
loop_
_entity_poly.entity_id
_entity_poly.type
_entity_poly.pdbx_seq_one_letter_code
_entity_poly.pdbx_strand_id
1 'polypeptide(L)' 'GEGANLAMYDGAELGKAIVANPGDVEAALAAYEKELFPRSASAARESERNLKLFFNADSPQSVVDLLVHYKAVP' A
#
# COMPACT_ATOMS: atom_id res chain seq x y z
N GLY A 1 -4.23 -6.47 -3.68
CA GLY A 1 -3.33 -7.23 -4.57
C GLY A 1 -1.98 -6.55 -4.81
N GLU A 2 -1.69 -5.42 -4.16
CA GLU A 2 -0.51 -4.58 -4.41
C GLU A 2 0.80 -5.12 -3.80
N GLY A 3 0.74 -6.17 -2.97
CA GLY A 3 1.85 -6.57 -2.08
C GLY A 3 3.17 -6.82 -2.80
N ALA A 4 3.16 -7.47 -3.96
CA ALA A 4 4.39 -7.73 -4.72
C ALA A 4 5.00 -6.44 -5.29
N ASN A 5 4.17 -5.54 -5.84
CA ASN A 5 4.62 -4.24 -6.37
C ASN A 5 5.21 -3.39 -5.24
N LEU A 6 4.54 -3.35 -4.09
CA LEU A 6 5.02 -2.64 -2.91
C LEU A 6 6.34 -3.22 -2.42
N ALA A 7 6.49 -4.54 -2.32
CA ALA A 7 7.75 -5.16 -1.90
C ALA A 7 8.93 -4.85 -2.84
N MET A 8 8.69 -4.81 -4.15
CA MET A 8 9.73 -4.42 -5.12
C MET A 8 10.13 -2.95 -4.96
N TYR A 9 9.14 -2.08 -4.78
CA TYR A 9 9.38 -0.65 -4.54
C TYR A 9 10.13 -0.43 -3.22
N ASP A 10 9.73 -1.13 -2.16
CA ASP A 10 10.36 -1.13 -0.84
C ASP A 10 11.83 -1.52 -0.91
N GLY A 11 12.14 -2.60 -1.64
CA GLY A 11 13.52 -3.02 -1.87
C GLY A 11 14.36 -1.95 -2.60
N ALA A 12 13.78 -1.26 -3.58
CA ALA A 12 14.47 -0.17 -4.29
C ALA A 12 14.72 1.04 -3.38
N GLU A 13 13.74 1.47 -2.59
CA GLU A 13 13.87 2.60 -1.67
C GLU A 13 14.85 2.29 -0.52
N LEU A 14 14.80 1.08 0.04
CA LEU A 14 15.78 0.65 1.04
C LEU A 14 17.20 0.61 0.47
N GLY A 15 17.38 0.10 -0.76
CA GLY A 15 18.68 0.10 -1.43
C GLY A 15 19.25 1.52 -1.60
N LYS A 16 18.42 2.50 -1.98
CA LYS A 16 18.82 3.91 -2.05
C LYS A 16 19.22 4.46 -0.68
N ALA A 17 18.45 4.18 0.36
CA ALA A 17 18.75 4.64 1.72
C ALA A 17 20.07 4.09 2.25
N ILE A 18 20.39 2.82 1.96
CA ILE A 18 21.68 2.20 2.31
C ILE A 18 22.84 2.90 1.61
N VAL A 19 22.72 3.17 0.30
CA VAL A 19 23.76 3.86 -0.47
C VAL A 19 23.97 5.30 0.04
N ALA A 20 22.91 5.97 0.48
CA ALA A 20 22.99 7.34 1.00
C ALA A 20 23.59 7.44 2.42
N ASN A 21 23.62 6.35 3.19
CA ASN A 21 24.11 6.32 4.58
C ASN A 21 25.18 5.23 4.76
N PRO A 22 26.36 5.36 4.14
CA PRO A 22 27.40 4.33 4.19
C PRO A 22 27.94 4.14 5.61
N GLY A 23 27.85 2.91 6.11
CA GLY A 23 28.33 2.55 7.46
C GLY A 23 27.36 2.88 8.60
N ASP A 24 26.18 3.45 8.30
CA ASP A 24 25.15 3.76 9.29
C ASP A 24 23.81 3.14 8.86
N VAL A 25 23.62 1.87 9.23
CA VAL A 25 22.41 1.10 8.89
C VAL A 25 21.18 1.65 9.60
N GLU A 26 21.31 2.15 10.82
CA GLU A 26 20.18 2.69 11.57
C GLU A 26 19.67 3.99 10.95
N ALA A 27 20.57 4.87 10.49
CA ALA A 27 20.20 6.05 9.71
C ALA A 27 19.51 5.67 8.38
N ALA A 28 20.01 4.63 7.69
CA ALA A 28 19.38 4.13 6.46
C ALA A 28 17.96 3.61 6.71
N LEU A 29 17.78 2.77 7.74
CA LEU A 29 16.47 2.22 8.12
C LEU A 29 15.52 3.33 8.52
N ALA A 30 15.94 4.27 9.37
CA ALA A 30 15.09 5.39 9.79
C ALA A 30 14.63 6.25 8.61
N ALA A 31 15.52 6.52 7.65
CA ALA A 31 15.17 7.28 6.45
C ALA A 31 14.17 6.54 5.55
N TYR A 32 14.37 5.24 5.33
CA TYR A 32 13.47 4.39 4.56
C TYR A 32 12.10 4.22 5.22
N GLU A 33 12.08 3.91 6.53
CA GLU A 33 10.87 3.62 7.29
C GLU A 33 9.95 4.83 7.43
N LYS A 34 10.53 6.03 7.53
CA LYS A 34 9.80 7.29 7.56
C LYS A 34 8.83 7.44 6.39
N GLU A 35 9.22 6.99 5.21
CA GLU A 35 8.37 7.03 4.01
C GLU A 35 7.56 5.74 3.82
N LEU A 36 8.10 4.58 4.23
CA LEU A 36 7.41 3.28 4.17
C LEU A 36 6.12 3.29 4.99
N PHE A 37 6.19 3.63 6.27
CA PHE A 37 5.06 3.38 7.18
C PHE A 37 3.78 4.13 6.80
N PRO A 38 3.80 5.43 6.46
CA PRO A 38 2.59 6.13 6.03
C PRO A 38 1.97 5.51 4.78
N ARG A 39 2.79 5.17 3.77
CA ARG A 39 2.34 4.53 2.52
C ARG A 39 1.76 3.14 2.79
N SER A 40 2.46 2.30 3.53
CA SER A 40 2.01 0.94 3.87
C SER A 40 0.72 0.96 4.69
N ALA A 41 0.57 1.89 5.63
CA ALA A 41 -0.67 2.05 6.39
C ALA A 41 -1.85 2.51 5.51
N SER A 42 -1.61 3.34 4.50
CA SER A 42 -2.63 3.73 3.51
C SER A 42 -3.07 2.52 2.67
N ALA A 43 -2.11 1.80 2.09
CA ALA A 43 -2.36 0.62 1.26
C ALA A 43 -3.07 -0.51 2.04
N ALA A 44 -2.70 -0.72 3.31
CA ALA A 44 -3.34 -1.68 4.19
C ALA A 44 -4.81 -1.31 4.47
N ARG A 45 -5.10 -0.05 4.80
CA ARG A 45 -6.47 0.42 5.02
C ARG A 45 -7.33 0.29 3.78
N GLU A 46 -6.79 0.60 2.61
CA GLU A 46 -7.51 0.41 1.35
C GLU A 46 -7.79 -1.06 1.06
N SER A 47 -6.79 -1.92 1.23
CA SER A 47 -6.95 -3.36 1.06
C SER A 47 -8.00 -3.94 2.02
N GLU A 48 -8.01 -3.49 3.29
CA GLU A 48 -9.02 -3.88 4.27
C GLU A 48 -10.43 -3.44 3.84
N ARG A 49 -10.59 -2.17 3.42
CA ARG A 49 -11.89 -1.67 2.94
C ARG A 49 -12.38 -2.48 1.75
N ASN A 50 -11.50 -2.74 0.78
CA ASN A 50 -11.85 -3.52 -0.41
C ASN A 50 -12.21 -4.96 -0.03
N LEU A 51 -11.46 -5.60 0.86
CA LEU A 51 -11.76 -6.96 1.33
C LEU A 51 -13.14 -7.02 2.00
N LYS A 52 -13.44 -6.08 2.90
CA LYS A 52 -14.75 -5.99 3.56
C LYS A 52 -15.88 -5.70 2.59
N LEU A 53 -15.64 -4.90 1.54
CA LEU A 53 -16.65 -4.62 0.52
C LEU A 53 -16.97 -5.86 -0.32
N PHE A 54 -15.95 -6.61 -0.74
CA PHE A 54 -16.11 -7.75 -1.65
C PHE A 54 -16.60 -9.02 -0.96
N PHE A 55 -16.39 -9.17 0.35
CA PHE A 55 -16.68 -10.41 1.09
C PHE A 55 -17.56 -10.19 2.33
N ASN A 56 -18.42 -9.17 2.34
CA ASN A 56 -19.42 -9.00 3.40
C ASN A 56 -20.66 -9.90 3.17
N ALA A 57 -21.58 -9.84 4.13
CA ALA A 57 -22.84 -10.60 4.09
C ALA A 57 -23.75 -10.21 2.92
N ASP A 58 -23.58 -9.02 2.34
CA ASP A 58 -24.39 -8.50 1.24
C ASP A 58 -23.77 -8.81 -0.13
N SER A 59 -22.65 -9.53 -0.18
CA SER A 59 -22.03 -9.94 -1.45
C SER A 59 -22.93 -10.92 -2.22
N PRO A 60 -23.07 -10.78 -3.56
CA PRO A 60 -22.32 -9.87 -4.43
C PRO A 60 -22.94 -8.48 -4.62
N GLN A 61 -24.09 -8.18 -4.01
CA GLN A 61 -24.84 -6.92 -4.26
C GLN A 61 -24.02 -5.68 -3.88
N SER A 62 -23.26 -5.74 -2.79
CA SER A 62 -22.33 -4.69 -2.38
C SER A 62 -21.30 -4.31 -3.46
N VAL A 63 -20.86 -5.27 -4.27
CA VAL A 63 -19.94 -5.05 -5.40
C VAL A 63 -20.68 -4.50 -6.62
N VAL A 64 -21.91 -4.97 -6.87
CA VAL A 64 -22.78 -4.40 -7.92
C VAL A 64 -23.02 -2.92 -7.65
N ASP A 65 -23.35 -2.57 -6.40
CA ASP A 65 -23.62 -1.21 -5.96
C ASP A 65 -22.40 -0.31 -6.14
N LEU A 66 -21.19 -0.80 -5.81
CA LEU A 66 -19.94 -0.09 -6.09
C LEU A 66 -19.81 0.27 -7.57
N LEU A 67 -20.06 -0.70 -8.46
CA LEU A 67 -19.85 -0.53 -9.90
C LEU A 67 -20.89 0.40 -10.54
N VAL A 68 -22.15 0.35 -10.12
CA VAL A 68 -23.19 1.25 -10.64
C VAL A 68 -23.04 2.69 -10.11
N HIS A 69 -22.41 2.88 -8.96
CA HIS A 69 -22.09 4.20 -8.42
C HIS A 69 -20.74 4.75 -8.91
N TYR A 70 -19.96 3.96 -9.65
CA TYR A 70 -18.70 4.42 -10.22
C TYR A 70 -18.96 5.50 -11.28
N LYS A 71 -18.58 6.74 -10.96
CA LYS A 71 -18.47 7.81 -11.95
C LYS A 71 -17.04 7.83 -12.46
N ALA A 72 -16.85 7.63 -13.76
CA ALA A 72 -15.56 7.87 -14.38
C ALA A 72 -15.16 9.33 -14.10
N VAL A 73 -13.95 9.53 -13.54
CA VAL A 73 -13.34 10.85 -13.49
C VAL A 73 -12.99 11.23 -14.94
N PRO A 74 -13.43 12.39 -15.44
CA PRO A 74 -13.15 12.82 -16.81
C PRO A 74 -11.66 13.04 -17.08
#